data_AF-A0A2M9JIF3-F1
#
_entry.id   AF-A0A2M9JIF3-F1
#
_cell.length_a   1.000
_cell.length_b   1.000
_cell.length_c   1.000
_cell.angle_alpha   90.00
_cell.angle_beta   90.00
_cell.angle_gamma   90.00
#
_symmetry.space_group_name_H-M   'P 1'
#
loop_
_entity.id
_entity.type
_entity.pdbx_description
1 polymer ?
#
loop_
_entity_poly.entity_id
_entity_poly.type
_entity_poly.pdbx_seq_one_letter_code
_entity_poly.pdbx_strand_id
1 'polypeptide(L)'
;GGERAAVPGHGGGGPLPSDLGPLYRGGPVGLADLVAAWHRAGAVDGFHLTPVEPRRDLERLVNGTVPLLQHRGLFRTFYPGSTFREHLGLARPANQYAALAGGPS
;
A
#
# COMPACT_ATOMS: atom_id res chain seq x y z
N GLY A 1 -2.59 28.91 -38.08
CA GLY A 1 -1.29 28.70 -37.43
C GLY A 1 -1.38 29.19 -36.01
N GLY A 2 -1.28 28.30 -35.03
CA GLY A 2 -1.44 28.66 -33.62
C GLY A 2 -1.37 27.42 -32.73
N GLU A 3 -0.35 26.59 -32.94
CA GLU A 3 -0.05 25.44 -32.10
C GLU A 3 0.60 25.98 -30.81
N ARG A 4 -0.15 25.99 -29.70
CA ARG A 4 0.44 26.19 -28.38
C ARG A 4 0.99 24.85 -27.92
N ALA A 5 2.31 24.76 -27.92
CA ALA A 5 3.08 23.63 -27.45
C ALA A 5 2.58 23.15 -26.07
N ALA A 6 2.48 21.82 -25.93
CA ALA A 6 2.26 21.17 -24.66
C ALA A 6 3.39 21.56 -23.69
N VAL A 7 3.02 22.24 -22.61
CA VAL A 7 3.94 22.56 -21.52
C VAL A 7 4.35 21.23 -20.88
N PRO A 8 5.66 20.95 -20.69
CA PRO A 8 6.08 19.74 -20.00
C PRO A 8 5.63 19.85 -18.54
N GLY A 9 4.58 19.09 -18.21
CA GLY A 9 4.03 19.03 -16.87
C GLY A 9 5.08 18.47 -15.91
N HIS A 10 5.60 19.35 -15.05
CA HIS A 10 6.32 18.96 -13.85
C HIS A 10 5.41 18.03 -13.03
N GLY A 11 5.87 16.82 -12.72
CA GLY A 11 5.08 15.72 -12.15
C GLY A 11 4.61 15.95 -10.70
N GLY A 12 3.67 16.88 -10.51
CA GLY A 12 3.18 17.31 -9.19
C GLY A 12 1.65 17.40 -9.11
N GLY A 13 0.92 16.56 -9.84
CA GLY A 13 -0.51 16.41 -9.63
C GLY A 13 -0.75 15.57 -8.38
N GLY A 14 -0.90 16.22 -7.22
CA GLY A 14 -1.42 15.57 -6.02
C GLY A 14 -2.72 14.83 -6.32
N PRO A 15 -3.09 13.83 -5.51
CA PRO A 15 -4.17 12.94 -5.90
C PRO A 15 -5.53 13.68 -5.93
N LEU A 16 -6.33 13.37 -6.94
CA LEU A 16 -7.61 14.02 -7.25
C LEU A 16 -8.70 13.47 -6.33
N PRO A 17 -9.67 14.28 -5.87
CA PRO A 17 -10.78 13.76 -5.07
C PRO A 17 -11.64 12.76 -5.87
N SER A 18 -12.07 11.66 -5.22
CA SER A 18 -13.07 10.72 -5.75
C SER A 18 -13.84 10.05 -4.60
N ASP A 19 -14.95 9.39 -4.94
CA ASP A 19 -15.82 8.70 -3.97
C ASP A 19 -15.12 7.55 -3.23
N LEU A 20 -14.04 6.99 -3.80
CA LEU A 20 -13.25 5.92 -3.21
C LEU A 20 -11.97 6.43 -2.53
N GLY A 21 -11.86 7.75 -2.34
CA GLY A 21 -10.67 8.41 -1.84
C GLY A 21 -9.83 9.04 -2.96
N PRO A 22 -8.61 9.47 -2.65
CA PRO A 22 -7.83 10.30 -3.56
C PRO A 22 -7.23 9.46 -4.71
N LEU A 23 -7.58 9.80 -5.96
CA LEU A 23 -7.11 9.17 -7.19
C LEU A 23 -5.71 9.65 -7.54
N TYR A 24 -4.76 8.72 -7.61
CA TYR A 24 -3.42 9.01 -8.10
C TYR A 24 -3.31 8.70 -9.60
N ARG A 25 -2.94 9.71 -10.39
CA ARG A 25 -2.63 9.58 -11.81
C ARG A 25 -1.17 9.94 -12.04
N GLY A 26 -0.29 8.93 -12.02
CA GLY A 26 1.14 9.15 -12.22
C GLY A 26 1.91 7.85 -12.40
N GLY A 27 3.24 7.96 -12.44
CA GLY A 27 4.14 6.81 -12.58
C GLY A 27 4.41 6.09 -11.25
N PRO A 28 5.01 4.88 -11.33
CA PRO A 28 5.34 4.07 -10.15
C PRO A 28 6.33 4.76 -9.19
N VAL A 29 7.29 5.52 -9.73
CA VAL A 29 8.25 6.29 -8.92
C VAL A 29 7.54 7.34 -8.07
N GLY A 30 6.67 8.15 -8.69
CA GLY A 30 5.92 9.17 -7.98
C GLY A 30 4.96 8.60 -6.94
N LEU A 31 4.37 7.42 -7.19
CA LEU A 31 3.53 6.76 -6.20
C LEU A 31 4.36 6.31 -4.98
N ALA A 32 5.54 5.75 -5.21
CA ALA A 32 6.46 5.37 -4.14
C ALA A 32 6.96 6.59 -3.34
N ASP A 33 7.18 7.74 -3.99
CA ASP A 33 7.55 8.99 -3.33
C ASP A 33 6.42 9.53 -2.45
N LEU A 34 5.18 9.48 -2.95
CA LEU A 34 4.00 9.90 -2.20
C LEU A 34 3.79 9.05 -0.95
N VAL A 35 3.85 7.72 -1.09
CA VAL A 35 3.78 6.76 0.03
C VAL A 35 4.89 7.04 1.05
N ALA A 36 6.13 7.28 0.57
CA ALA A 36 7.26 7.59 1.45
C ALA A 36 7.11 8.93 2.18
N ALA A 37 6.47 9.92 1.56
CA ALA A 37 6.20 11.22 2.19
C ALA A 37 5.19 11.07 3.34
N TRP A 38 4.08 10.35 3.10
CA TRP A 38 3.06 10.11 4.12
C TRP A 38 3.54 9.24 5.27
N HIS A 39 4.34 8.21 4.99
CA HIS A 39 4.97 7.39 6.02
C HIS A 39 5.91 8.22 6.91
N ARG A 40 6.76 9.07 6.31
CA ARG A 40 7.67 9.96 7.06
C ARG A 40 6.93 10.99 7.91
N ALA A 41 5.74 11.40 7.49
CA ALA A 41 4.88 12.29 8.26
C ALA A 41 4.19 11.59 9.45
N GLY A 42 4.33 10.26 9.60
CA GLY A 42 3.63 9.48 10.63
C GLY A 42 2.12 9.50 10.46
N ALA A 43 1.63 9.80 9.25
CA ALA A 43 0.20 10.03 9.01
C ALA A 43 -0.60 8.72 8.89
N VAL A 44 0.05 7.59 8.63
CA VAL A 44 -0.59 6.33 8.25
C VAL A 44 0.27 5.11 8.62
N ASP A 45 -0.39 4.02 9.03
CA ASP A 45 0.23 2.70 9.23
C ASP A 45 0.26 1.84 7.96
N GLY A 46 -0.56 2.19 6.96
CA GLY A 46 -0.69 1.43 5.73
C GLY A 46 -1.63 2.08 4.73
N PHE A 47 -1.67 1.49 3.53
CA PHE A 47 -2.48 1.99 2.42
C PHE A 47 -3.40 0.89 1.89
N HIS A 48 -4.65 1.27 1.62
CA HIS A 48 -5.55 0.49 0.79
C HIS A 48 -5.56 1.10 -0.61
N LEU A 49 -5.11 0.34 -1.60
CA LEU A 49 -5.06 0.76 -3.00
C LEU A 49 -6.22 0.12 -3.75
N THR A 50 -7.03 0.94 -4.43
CA THR A 50 -8.14 0.48 -5.26
C THR A 50 -7.79 0.70 -6.73
N PRO A 51 -7.40 -0.36 -7.47
CA PRO A 51 -7.10 -0.25 -8.89
C PRO A 51 -8.34 0.12 -9.70
N VAL A 52 -8.16 0.91 -10.76
CA VAL A 52 -9.25 1.24 -11.70
C VAL A 52 -9.35 0.13 -12.76
N GLU A 53 -8.22 -0.36 -13.24
CA GLU A 53 -8.12 -1.51 -14.15
C GLU A 53 -7.18 -2.57 -13.53
N PRO A 54 -7.70 -3.53 -12.76
CA PRO A 54 -6.88 -4.44 -11.94
C PRO A 54 -5.78 -5.17 -12.72
N ARG A 55 -6.07 -5.64 -13.94
CA ARG A 55 -5.10 -6.37 -14.77
C ARG A 55 -3.87 -5.52 -15.11
N ARG A 56 -4.08 -4.25 -15.45
CA ARG A 56 -3.01 -3.33 -15.85
C ARG A 56 -2.33 -2.67 -14.65
N ASP A 57 -3.14 -2.22 -13.70
CA ASP A 57 -2.67 -1.41 -12.58
C ASP A 57 -1.87 -2.25 -11.60
N LEU A 58 -2.28 -3.50 -11.36
CA LEU A 58 -1.57 -4.39 -10.44
C LEU A 58 -0.18 -4.76 -10.99
N GLU A 59 -0.06 -5.04 -12.29
CA GLU A 59 1.24 -5.32 -12.92
C GLU A 59 2.20 -4.12 -12.79
N ARG A 60 1.71 -2.89 -13.02
CA ARG A 60 2.51 -1.67 -12.86
C ARG A 60 2.88 -1.42 -11.41
N LEU A 61 1.99 -1.72 -10.47
CA LEU A 61 2.26 -1.57 -9.04
C LEU A 61 3.34 -2.56 -8.59
N VAL A 62 3.16 -3.85 -8.88
CA VAL A 62 4.06 -4.93 -8.44
C VAL A 62 5.42 -4.82 -9.10
N ASN A 63 5.49 -4.51 -10.39
CA ASN A 63 6.77 -4.45 -11.11
C ASN A 63 7.45 -3.08 -11.02
N GLY A 64 6.73 -2.03 -10.61
CA GLY A 64 7.26 -0.67 -10.57
C GLY A 64 7.36 -0.10 -9.16
N THR A 65 6.24 -0.06 -8.43
CA THR A 65 6.15 0.66 -7.15
C THR A 65 6.67 -0.18 -5.99
N VAL A 66 6.31 -1.47 -5.94
CA VAL A 66 6.69 -2.37 -4.85
C VAL A 66 8.21 -2.50 -4.67
N PRO A 67 9.03 -2.68 -5.72
CA PRO A 67 10.49 -2.79 -5.57
C PRO A 67 11.10 -1.50 -5.01
N LEU A 68 10.57 -0.34 -5.40
CA LEU A 68 11.04 0.95 -4.87
C LEU A 68 10.71 1.10 -3.39
N LEU A 69 9.52 0.68 -2.96
CA LEU A 69 9.14 0.70 -1.56
C LEU A 69 9.96 -0.28 -0.72
N GLN A 70 10.24 -1.48 -1.25
CA GLN A 70 11.12 -2.46 -0.62
C GLN A 70 12.55 -1.92 -0.46
N HIS A 71 13.11 -1.32 -1.50
CA HIS A 71 14.44 -0.71 -1.45
C HIS A 71 14.54 0.40 -0.39
N ARG A 72 13.44 1.12 -0.16
CA ARG A 72 13.34 2.17 0.87
C ARG A 72 13.03 1.65 2.27
N GLY A 73 12.88 0.33 2.46
CA GLY A 73 12.49 -0.26 3.74
C GLY A 73 11.04 0.05 4.15
N LEU A 74 10.22 0.57 3.24
CA LEU A 74 8.82 0.93 3.47
C LEU A 74 7.85 -0.22 3.17
N PHE A 75 8.36 -1.28 2.53
CA PHE A 75 7.57 -2.47 2.27
C PHE A 75 8.40 -3.72 2.54
N ARG A 76 7.75 -4.72 3.12
CA ARG A 76 8.35 -6.02 3.43
C ARG A 76 8.79 -6.76 2.16
N THR A 77 9.94 -7.38 2.24
CA THR A 77 10.52 -8.24 1.18
C THR A 77 10.19 -9.72 1.39
N PHE A 78 9.80 -10.09 2.61
CA PHE A 78 9.48 -11.46 2.99
C PHE A 78 8.32 -11.48 3.99
N TYR A 79 7.53 -12.56 3.95
CA TYR A 79 6.42 -12.81 4.85
C TYR A 79 6.76 -14.03 5.73
N PRO A 80 7.20 -13.85 6.98
CA PRO A 80 7.40 -14.97 7.90
C PRO A 80 6.03 -15.47 8.41
N GLY A 81 5.87 -16.79 8.46
CA GLY A 81 4.64 -17.44 8.93
C GLY A 81 3.71 -17.87 7.80
N SER A 82 2.78 -18.77 8.13
CA SER A 82 1.79 -19.35 7.21
C SER A 82 0.40 -18.74 7.37
N THR A 83 0.21 -17.84 8.34
CA THR A 83 -1.09 -17.25 8.65
C THR A 83 -1.11 -15.73 8.50
N PHE A 84 -2.28 -15.19 8.16
CA PHE A 84 -2.49 -13.75 8.04
C PHE A 84 -2.17 -12.98 9.34
N ARG A 85 -2.39 -13.60 10.50
CA ARG A 85 -2.01 -13.00 11.79
C ARG A 85 -0.51 -12.82 11.92
N GLU A 86 0.28 -13.81 11.54
CA GLU A 86 1.74 -13.73 11.59
C GLU A 86 2.26 -12.64 10.64
N HIS A 87 1.64 -12.50 9.45
CA HIS A 87 1.99 -11.44 8.48
C HIS A 87 1.68 -10.03 9.01
N LEU A 88 0.74 -9.91 9.95
CA LEU A 88 0.37 -8.66 10.62
C LEU A 88 1.07 -8.47 11.99
N GLY A 89 1.90 -9.43 12.44
CA GLY A 89 2.51 -9.38 13.76
C GLY A 89 1.52 -9.54 14.93
N LEU A 90 0.34 -10.10 14.66
CA LEU A 90 -0.73 -10.24 15.66
C LEU A 90 -0.57 -11.54 16.46
N ALA A 91 -0.61 -11.42 17.78
CA ALA A 91 -0.63 -12.59 18.67
C ALA A 91 -1.86 -13.47 18.42
N ARG A 92 -1.67 -14.79 18.49
CA ARG A 92 -2.78 -15.74 18.42
C ARG A 92 -3.56 -15.68 19.74
N PRO A 93 -4.86 -15.33 19.73
CA PRO A 93 -5.66 -15.37 20.95
C PRO A 93 -5.80 -16.80 21.43
N ALA A 94 -5.67 -17.01 22.74
CA ALA A 94 -5.95 -18.28 23.37
C ALA A 94 -7.44 -18.63 23.17
N ASN A 95 -7.72 -19.90 22.85
CA ASN A 95 -9.10 -20.36 22.75
C ASN A 95 -9.76 -20.25 24.13
N GLN A 96 -10.82 -19.44 24.23
CA GLN A 96 -11.60 -19.24 25.45
C GLN A 96 -12.17 -20.55 26.03
N TYR A 97 -12.40 -21.57 25.19
CA TYR A 97 -12.87 -22.88 25.63
C TYR A 97 -11.74 -23.82 26.08
N ALA A 98 -10.47 -23.53 25.74
CA ALA A 98 -9.34 -24.29 26.28
C ALA A 98 -9.16 -24.07 27.78
N ALA A 99 -9.60 -22.91 28.31
CA ALA A 99 -9.65 -22.64 29.74
C ALA A 99 -10.79 -23.39 30.46
N LEU A 100 -11.89 -23.68 29.75
CA LEU A 100 -13.07 -24.37 30.30
C LEU A 100 -12.94 -25.90 30.29
N ALA A 101 -12.13 -26.47 29.39
CA ALA A 101 -11.89 -27.91 29.30
C ALA A 101 -10.95 -28.47 30.37
N GLY A 102 -10.39 -27.62 31.24
CA GLY A 102 -9.51 -28.02 32.36
C GLY A 102 -10.17 -28.00 33.74
N GLY A 103 -11.50 -27.91 33.83
CA GLY A 103 -12.23 -27.98 35.10
C GLY A 103 -12.20 -29.40 35.70
N PRO A 104 -11.99 -29.55 37.03
CA PRO A 104 -11.75 -30.86 37.65
C PRO A 104 -12.95 -31.79 37.52
N SER A 105 -12.71 -33.01 37.04
CA SER A 105 -13.59 -34.18 37.24
C SER A 105 -13.33 -34.80 38.60
#